data_AF-A0AAR2IZU7-F1
#
_entry.id   AF-A0AAR2IZU7-F1
#
_cell.length_a   1.000
_cell.length_b   1.000
_cell.length_c   1.000
_cell.angle_alpha   90.00
_cell.angle_beta   90.00
_cell.angle_gamma   90.00
#
_symmetry.space_group_name_H-M   'P 1'
#
loop_
_entity.id
_entity.type
_entity.pdbx_description
1 polymer ?
#
loop_
_entity_poly.entity_id
_entity_poly.type
_entity_poly.pdbx_seq_one_letter_code
_entity_poly.pdbx_strand_id
1 'polypeptide(L)'
;MAFCFLSYLTHTHTHTLPPSALPSHNEPCYIPGNVTMTPNLYPQFPNITPNAPKSPPYTSLPLPMPPPDLRMKCRGISVAPSQSAASRIASQSDDFPGIPGSSMHHSSSSSMMAEEAARGVAVEKFDMMKKWGLNTYKCTKQLISERFGRGSRTVDLELEAQIEVLRDTKRKYESVLRLARALTNHFYSMVQTQHALGDTFADLSQKSPELRDEFGYNAETQKLLYKNGETLLGAINFFVSSINTLVNKTMEDTLMTIKMYENARLEFDAYRADLEELNMGPRDAVTMARIEAAQQQYQIHKDKYERLRSDVTIKLKFLEENKVKVMHKQLLLFHNAISAYFAGNQQQLEQTLKQFNIKLKPPGADKPSWLEEQ
;
A
#
# COMPACT_ATOMS: atom_id res chain seq x y z
N MET A 1 27.52 -15.12 -13.30
CA MET A 1 26.58 -14.40 -14.18
C MET A 1 25.66 -13.50 -13.34
N ALA A 2 26.23 -12.57 -12.56
CA ALA A 2 25.51 -11.56 -11.74
C ALA A 2 26.42 -10.39 -11.31
N PHE A 3 27.45 -10.06 -12.11
CA PHE A 3 28.31 -8.90 -11.92
C PHE A 3 28.42 -8.20 -13.27
N CYS A 4 27.51 -7.25 -13.53
CA CYS A 4 27.65 -6.20 -14.56
C CYS A 4 26.45 -5.22 -14.64
N PHE A 5 25.43 -5.31 -13.78
CA PHE A 5 24.19 -4.52 -13.98
C PHE A 5 24.10 -3.16 -13.25
N LEU A 6 25.16 -2.68 -12.60
CA LEU A 6 25.10 -1.42 -11.84
C LEU A 6 25.87 -0.22 -12.43
N SER A 7 26.38 -0.32 -13.67
CA SER A 7 27.11 0.79 -14.31
C SER A 7 26.44 1.40 -15.55
N TYR A 8 25.20 1.03 -15.91
CA TYR A 8 24.51 1.59 -17.08
C TYR A 8 23.09 2.07 -16.74
N LEU A 9 22.98 3.21 -16.04
CA LEU A 9 21.69 3.90 -15.93
C LEU A 9 21.86 5.42 -15.78
N THR A 10 22.64 6.03 -16.67
CA THR A 10 22.70 7.49 -16.86
C THR A 10 23.08 7.86 -18.28
N HIS A 11 22.30 7.47 -19.29
CA HIS A 11 22.06 8.25 -20.52
C HIS A 11 21.21 7.44 -21.49
N THR A 12 20.06 7.98 -21.89
CA THR A 12 19.59 7.96 -23.29
C THR A 12 18.31 8.80 -23.37
N HIS A 13 18.46 10.03 -23.84
CA HIS A 13 17.38 10.77 -24.50
C HIS A 13 17.12 10.09 -25.84
N THR A 14 15.88 9.69 -26.11
CA THR A 14 15.43 9.21 -27.42
C THR A 14 14.83 10.37 -28.21
N HIS A 15 15.50 10.77 -29.29
CA HIS A 15 14.88 11.46 -30.42
C HIS A 15 14.82 10.50 -31.61
N THR A 16 13.63 10.34 -32.16
CA THR A 16 13.28 9.51 -33.32
C THR A 16 13.43 10.28 -34.63
N LEU A 17 14.16 9.74 -35.64
CA LEU A 17 13.97 10.01 -37.08
C LEU A 17 14.46 8.80 -37.94
N PRO A 18 13.96 8.62 -39.19
CA PRO A 18 13.89 7.33 -39.92
C PRO A 18 15.01 7.10 -40.96
N PRO A 19 15.10 5.92 -41.63
CA PRO A 19 16.28 5.52 -42.39
C PRO A 19 16.18 5.82 -43.89
N SER A 20 17.29 6.26 -44.51
CA SER A 20 17.53 6.04 -45.95
C SER A 20 19.00 6.32 -46.36
N ALA A 21 19.48 5.45 -47.26
CA ALA A 21 20.57 5.61 -48.24
C ALA A 21 22.05 5.59 -47.79
N LEU A 22 22.75 4.53 -48.22
CA LEU A 22 24.18 4.51 -48.59
C LEU A 22 24.35 5.21 -49.97
N PRO A 23 25.50 5.88 -50.27
CA PRO A 23 26.65 5.16 -50.83
C PRO A 23 28.08 5.74 -50.61
N SER A 24 29.05 4.79 -50.65
CA SER A 24 30.38 4.79 -51.32
C SER A 24 31.52 5.81 -51.06
N HIS A 25 32.70 5.21 -50.79
CA HIS A 25 34.09 5.50 -51.22
C HIS A 25 35.06 6.43 -50.41
N ASN A 26 36.16 5.76 -50.00
CA ASN A 26 37.58 6.13 -49.95
C ASN A 26 38.22 6.93 -48.77
N GLU A 27 39.34 6.33 -48.30
CA GLU A 27 40.48 6.85 -47.49
C GLU A 27 40.38 6.86 -45.94
N PRO A 28 41.52 6.80 -45.20
CA PRO A 28 42.35 5.61 -44.98
C PRO A 28 42.49 5.24 -43.47
N CYS A 29 42.93 4.01 -43.18
CA CYS A 29 43.18 3.51 -41.83
C CYS A 29 44.18 4.36 -41.04
N TYR A 30 43.71 5.00 -39.96
CA TYR A 30 44.55 5.55 -38.91
C TYR A 30 44.57 4.58 -37.72
N ILE A 31 45.76 4.16 -37.31
CA ILE A 31 46.01 3.44 -36.06
C ILE A 31 46.45 4.46 -35.01
N PRO A 32 45.68 4.68 -33.93
CA PRO A 32 46.21 5.12 -32.65
C PRO A 32 46.31 3.87 -31.75
N GLY A 33 47.50 3.41 -31.35
CA GLY A 33 48.38 4.11 -30.42
C GLY A 33 48.03 3.67 -28.99
N ASN A 34 48.88 2.81 -28.40
CA ASN A 34 48.77 2.32 -27.02
C ASN A 34 48.51 3.47 -26.04
N VAL A 35 47.36 3.47 -25.34
CA VAL A 35 47.11 4.36 -24.21
C VAL A 35 47.21 3.54 -22.92
N THR A 36 48.30 3.79 -22.22
CA THR A 36 48.59 3.37 -20.85
C THR A 36 47.49 3.86 -19.91
N MET A 37 46.81 2.94 -19.22
CA MET A 37 45.83 3.29 -18.19
C MET A 37 46.54 3.81 -16.93
N THR A 38 46.46 5.11 -16.68
CA THR A 38 46.73 5.73 -15.39
C THR A 38 45.54 5.51 -14.44
N PRO A 39 45.72 4.99 -13.21
CA PRO A 39 44.65 4.89 -12.24
C PRO A 39 44.48 6.20 -11.45
N ASN A 40 43.25 6.43 -10.99
CA ASN A 40 42.77 7.46 -10.05
C ASN A 40 42.46 8.87 -10.58
N LEU A 41 41.15 9.16 -10.61
CA LEU A 41 40.56 10.43 -10.18
C LEU A 41 39.07 10.19 -9.83
N TYR A 42 38.82 9.72 -8.61
CA TYR A 42 37.52 9.92 -7.95
C TYR A 42 37.66 11.11 -6.98
N PRO A 43 36.69 12.04 -6.94
CA PRO A 43 36.72 13.13 -5.95
C PRO A 43 36.57 12.57 -4.53
N GLN A 44 37.54 12.85 -3.66
CA GLN A 44 37.46 12.59 -2.22
C GLN A 44 36.51 13.60 -1.57
N PHE A 45 35.45 13.12 -0.94
CA PHE A 45 34.64 13.88 0.01
C PHE A 45 35.08 13.60 1.45
N PRO A 46 35.04 14.60 2.35
CA PRO A 46 35.69 14.53 3.65
C PRO A 46 35.07 13.49 4.59
N ASN A 47 35.97 12.82 5.30
CA ASN A 47 35.72 11.82 6.33
C ASN A 47 34.91 12.42 7.49
N ILE A 48 33.68 11.97 7.73
CA ILE A 48 32.91 12.33 8.94
C ILE A 48 33.10 11.20 9.95
N THR A 49 33.90 11.47 10.98
CA THR A 49 34.06 10.62 12.16
C THR A 49 32.76 10.62 13.00
N PRO A 50 32.39 9.49 13.65
CA PRO A 50 31.20 9.43 14.48
C PRO A 50 31.53 9.98 15.87
N ASN A 51 31.28 11.26 16.11
CA ASN A 51 31.15 11.81 17.46
C ASN A 51 29.65 11.95 17.79
N ALA A 52 29.14 11.03 18.59
CA ALA A 52 27.78 11.07 19.11
C ALA A 52 27.63 12.18 20.16
N PRO A 53 26.68 13.12 20.00
CA PRO A 53 26.24 13.95 21.12
C PRO A 53 25.25 13.16 21.98
N LYS A 54 25.53 13.06 23.29
CA LYS A 54 24.57 12.57 24.29
C LYS A 54 23.40 13.56 24.38
N SER A 55 22.19 13.11 24.08
CA SER A 55 20.96 13.89 24.30
C SER A 55 20.53 13.85 25.77
N PRO A 56 20.00 14.96 26.34
CA PRO A 56 19.47 14.98 27.71
C PRO A 56 18.14 14.21 27.82
N PRO A 57 17.71 13.81 29.03
CA PRO A 57 16.48 13.03 29.21
C PRO A 57 15.24 13.90 28.94
N TYR A 58 14.39 13.46 28.01
CA TYR A 58 13.09 14.08 27.78
C TYR A 58 12.09 13.61 28.84
N THR A 59 11.62 14.55 29.66
CA THR A 59 10.46 14.41 30.54
C THR A 59 9.20 14.22 29.71
N SER A 60 8.50 13.09 29.89
CA SER A 60 7.27 12.76 29.19
C SER A 60 6.07 13.53 29.75
N LEU A 61 5.50 14.44 28.96
CA LEU A 61 4.13 14.93 29.14
C LEU A 61 3.18 14.11 28.24
N PRO A 62 2.05 13.58 28.75
CA PRO A 62 1.15 12.74 27.97
C PRO A 62 0.26 13.59 27.04
N LEU A 63 0.18 13.19 25.77
CA LEU A 63 -0.79 13.71 24.79
C LEU A 63 -2.18 13.09 25.03
N PRO A 64 -3.29 13.80 24.70
CA PRO A 64 -4.64 13.31 24.97
C PRO A 64 -5.03 12.14 24.06
N MET A 65 -5.69 11.15 24.66
CA MET A 65 -6.24 9.95 24.00
C MET A 65 -7.36 10.29 22.99
N PRO A 66 -7.43 9.60 21.84
CA PRO A 66 -8.59 9.67 20.94
C PRO A 66 -9.77 8.83 21.48
N PRO A 67 -11.03 9.19 21.17
CA PRO A 67 -12.20 8.44 21.60
C PRO A 67 -12.33 7.10 20.83
N PRO A 68 -13.00 6.08 21.41
CA PRO A 68 -13.03 4.73 20.88
C PRO A 68 -13.97 4.56 19.66
N ASP A 69 -13.45 3.85 18.64
CA ASP A 69 -14.14 3.44 17.41
C ASP A 69 -15.32 2.48 17.67
N LEU A 70 -16.51 2.87 17.22
CA LEU A 70 -17.64 1.96 16.99
C LEU A 70 -17.45 1.25 15.64
N ARG A 71 -16.98 0.01 15.74
CA ARG A 71 -16.79 -0.96 14.66
C ARG A 71 -18.12 -1.32 13.98
N MET A 72 -18.44 -0.69 12.84
CA MET A 72 -19.45 -1.21 11.90
C MET A 72 -18.80 -1.99 10.76
N LYS A 73 -19.26 -3.23 10.57
CA LYS A 73 -18.74 -4.24 9.67
C LYS A 73 -19.64 -4.29 8.43
N CYS A 74 -19.27 -3.62 7.34
CA CYS A 74 -20.00 -3.74 6.08
C CYS A 74 -19.47 -4.94 5.27
N ARG A 75 -20.27 -6.02 5.22
CA ARG A 75 -20.17 -7.06 4.20
C ARG A 75 -20.79 -6.54 2.91
N GLY A 76 -20.14 -6.82 1.77
CA GLY A 76 -20.63 -6.51 0.43
C GLY A 76 -21.93 -7.24 0.11
N ILE A 77 -22.80 -6.58 -0.66
CA ILE A 77 -24.07 -7.12 -1.15
C ILE A 77 -23.87 -7.48 -2.62
N SER A 78 -23.94 -8.78 -2.91
CA SER A 78 -24.25 -9.35 -4.22
C SER A 78 -25.73 -9.72 -4.24
N VAL A 79 -26.40 -9.47 -5.37
CA VAL A 79 -27.85 -9.59 -5.56
C VAL A 79 -28.23 -11.00 -6.03
N ALA A 80 -29.22 -11.66 -5.40
CA ALA A 80 -30.18 -12.65 -5.95
C ALA A 80 -31.18 -13.17 -4.87
N PRO A 81 -32.37 -13.73 -5.24
CA PRO A 81 -33.62 -13.52 -4.49
C PRO A 81 -34.10 -14.66 -3.54
N SER A 82 -35.05 -14.26 -2.68
CA SER A 82 -35.93 -14.94 -1.72
C SER A 82 -36.10 -16.47 -1.77
N GLN A 83 -36.10 -17.11 -0.58
CA GLN A 83 -37.20 -17.93 -0.05
C GLN A 83 -36.95 -18.34 1.42
N SER A 84 -38.06 -18.50 2.17
CA SER A 84 -38.23 -19.33 3.38
C SER A 84 -37.96 -18.72 4.76
N ALA A 85 -39.04 -18.27 5.42
CA ALA A 85 -39.22 -18.41 6.87
C ALA A 85 -40.72 -18.33 7.25
N ALA A 86 -41.48 -19.36 6.89
CA ALA A 86 -42.68 -19.75 7.61
C ALA A 86 -42.45 -21.15 8.17
N SER A 87 -42.97 -21.42 9.37
CA SER A 87 -42.87 -22.64 10.16
C SER A 87 -41.77 -22.63 11.22
N ARG A 88 -42.17 -22.41 12.48
CA ARG A 88 -42.03 -23.38 13.58
C ARG A 88 -42.59 -22.77 14.87
N ILE A 89 -43.87 -23.03 15.10
CA ILE A 89 -44.47 -23.03 16.43
C ILE A 89 -44.70 -24.50 16.80
N ALA A 90 -44.56 -24.77 18.10
CA ALA A 90 -44.93 -25.98 18.85
C ALA A 90 -43.85 -27.06 19.03
N SER A 91 -43.35 -27.19 20.27
CA SER A 91 -43.59 -28.39 21.10
C SER A 91 -42.92 -28.32 22.49
N GLN A 92 -43.70 -28.68 23.53
CA GLN A 92 -43.35 -29.29 24.85
C GLN A 92 -42.81 -28.37 25.99
N SER A 93 -43.44 -28.19 27.17
CA SER A 93 -43.85 -29.09 28.30
C SER A 93 -42.63 -29.64 29.07
N ASP A 94 -42.48 -29.68 30.40
CA ASP A 94 -43.34 -29.51 31.60
C ASP A 94 -42.44 -29.28 32.87
N ASP A 95 -43.10 -28.97 34.00
CA ASP A 95 -42.75 -29.20 35.43
C ASP A 95 -42.37 -28.06 36.43
N PHE A 96 -43.15 -28.05 37.53
CA PHE A 96 -43.32 -27.15 38.71
C PHE A 96 -42.27 -27.43 39.85
N PRO A 97 -42.30 -26.85 41.11
CA PRO A 97 -43.19 -25.85 41.73
C PRO A 97 -42.48 -24.71 42.56
N GLY A 98 -43.20 -23.63 42.90
CA GLY A 98 -42.82 -22.74 44.03
C GLY A 98 -43.53 -21.36 44.09
N ILE A 99 -44.36 -21.14 45.11
CA ILE A 99 -44.95 -19.85 45.56
C ILE A 99 -44.46 -19.67 47.02
N PRO A 100 -44.11 -18.48 47.58
CA PRO A 100 -44.95 -17.27 47.59
C PRO A 100 -44.25 -15.89 47.52
N GLY A 101 -45.04 -14.84 47.23
CA GLY A 101 -44.84 -13.56 47.91
C GLY A 101 -44.99 -12.28 47.08
N SER A 102 -46.08 -11.57 47.37
CA SER A 102 -46.10 -10.12 47.63
C SER A 102 -46.17 -9.08 46.48
N SER A 103 -47.20 -8.27 46.65
CA SER A 103 -47.23 -6.81 46.54
C SER A 103 -47.56 -6.14 45.21
N MET A 104 -48.76 -5.56 45.24
CA MET A 104 -49.27 -4.34 44.61
C MET A 104 -48.27 -3.32 44.05
N HIS A 105 -48.79 -2.64 43.00
CA HIS A 105 -48.42 -1.37 42.37
C HIS A 105 -47.29 -1.39 41.33
N HIS A 106 -47.68 -1.22 40.05
CA HIS A 106 -47.00 -0.23 39.20
C HIS A 106 -47.93 0.38 38.15
N SER A 107 -47.88 1.71 38.13
CA SER A 107 -48.56 2.72 37.35
C SER A 107 -48.68 2.46 35.84
N SER A 108 -49.90 2.52 35.31
CA SER A 108 -50.25 2.47 33.89
C SER A 108 -50.10 3.82 33.17
N SER A 109 -49.01 4.55 33.42
CA SER A 109 -48.80 5.90 32.85
C SER A 109 -47.46 6.07 32.10
N SER A 110 -46.50 5.16 32.30
CA SER A 110 -45.20 5.19 31.62
C SER A 110 -45.15 4.40 30.30
N SER A 111 -46.15 3.57 30.00
CA SER A 111 -46.20 2.78 28.76
C SER A 111 -46.58 3.63 27.54
N MET A 112 -47.46 4.62 27.70
CA MET A 112 -47.93 5.45 26.59
C MET A 112 -46.84 6.41 26.07
N MET A 113 -46.06 7.01 26.97
CA MET A 113 -44.91 7.86 26.60
C MET A 113 -43.80 7.07 25.89
N ALA A 114 -43.56 5.83 26.32
CA ALA A 114 -42.58 4.94 25.67
C ALA A 114 -43.08 4.44 24.29
N GLU A 115 -44.38 4.17 24.15
CA GLU A 115 -45.00 3.78 22.88
C GLU A 115 -45.06 4.95 21.89
N GLU A 116 -45.33 6.17 22.36
CA GLU A 116 -45.35 7.39 21.54
C GLU A 116 -43.95 7.83 21.12
N ALA A 117 -42.95 7.69 21.99
CA ALA A 117 -41.55 7.84 21.63
C ALA A 117 -41.10 6.77 20.60
N ALA A 118 -41.52 5.52 20.76
CA ALA A 118 -41.22 4.45 19.82
C ALA A 118 -41.91 4.66 18.45
N ARG A 119 -43.15 5.18 18.44
CA ARG A 119 -43.87 5.59 17.22
C ARG A 119 -43.18 6.78 16.55
N GLY A 120 -42.75 7.78 17.31
CA GLY A 120 -41.97 8.92 16.79
C GLY A 120 -40.67 8.48 16.09
N VAL A 121 -39.91 7.59 16.73
CA VAL A 121 -38.69 6.99 16.14
C VAL A 121 -39.00 6.16 14.88
N ALA A 122 -40.13 5.44 14.85
CA ALA A 122 -40.54 4.68 13.68
C ALA A 122 -40.91 5.59 12.49
N VAL A 123 -41.58 6.71 12.74
CA VAL A 123 -41.93 7.72 11.72
C VAL A 123 -40.68 8.39 11.16
N GLU A 124 -39.74 8.83 12.01
CA GLU A 124 -38.47 9.42 11.56
C GLU A 124 -37.65 8.46 10.68
N LYS A 125 -37.61 7.18 11.06
CA LYS A 125 -36.94 6.14 10.27
C LYS A 125 -37.62 5.94 8.91
N PHE A 126 -38.96 5.96 8.89
CA PHE A 126 -39.73 5.86 7.65
C PHE A 126 -39.46 7.05 6.73
N ASP A 127 -39.45 8.27 7.27
CA ASP A 127 -39.15 9.48 6.51
C ASP A 127 -37.72 9.50 5.98
N MET A 128 -36.76 9.03 6.78
CA MET A 128 -35.38 8.86 6.34
C MET A 128 -35.26 7.84 5.20
N MET A 129 -35.98 6.72 5.29
CA MET A 129 -36.04 5.72 4.21
C MET A 129 -36.67 6.29 2.93
N LYS A 130 -37.76 7.06 3.06
CA LYS A 130 -38.41 7.73 1.94
C LYS A 130 -37.47 8.75 1.27
N LYS A 131 -36.79 9.58 2.05
CA LYS A 131 -35.81 10.55 1.56
C LYS A 131 -34.63 9.85 0.87
N TRP A 132 -34.12 8.78 1.46
CA TRP A 132 -33.06 7.96 0.86
C TRP A 132 -33.50 7.34 -0.47
N GLY A 133 -34.71 6.78 -0.54
CA GLY A 133 -35.26 6.18 -1.75
C GLY A 133 -35.42 7.20 -2.87
N LEU A 134 -35.97 8.38 -2.56
CA LEU A 134 -36.10 9.49 -3.52
C LEU A 134 -34.73 9.98 -4.01
N ASN A 135 -33.78 10.17 -3.09
CA ASN A 135 -32.41 10.59 -3.44
C ASN A 135 -31.74 9.58 -4.37
N THR A 136 -31.87 8.29 -4.05
CA THR A 136 -31.31 7.19 -4.85
C THR A 136 -31.92 7.17 -6.25
N TYR A 137 -33.24 7.32 -6.36
CA TYR A 137 -33.92 7.42 -7.64
C TYR A 137 -33.41 8.60 -8.47
N LYS A 138 -33.34 9.81 -7.88
CA LYS A 138 -32.83 11.02 -8.55
C LYS A 138 -31.39 10.83 -9.05
N CYS A 139 -30.50 10.33 -8.20
CA CYS A 139 -29.10 10.07 -8.59
C CYS A 139 -29.00 9.01 -9.68
N THR A 140 -29.84 7.97 -9.64
CA THR A 140 -29.88 6.93 -10.69
C THR A 140 -30.37 7.52 -12.02
N LYS A 141 -31.45 8.32 -12.01
CA LYS A 141 -31.95 9.05 -13.19
C LYS A 141 -30.84 9.94 -13.77
N GLN A 142 -30.15 10.69 -12.92
CA GLN A 142 -29.05 11.57 -13.32
C GLN A 142 -27.88 10.79 -13.94
N LEU A 143 -27.40 9.73 -13.28
CA LEU A 143 -26.29 8.91 -13.76
C LEU A 143 -26.58 8.29 -15.13
N ILE A 144 -27.80 7.77 -15.31
CA ILE A 144 -28.25 7.22 -16.59
C ILE A 144 -28.30 8.33 -17.64
N SER A 145 -28.87 9.49 -17.30
CA SER A 145 -28.97 10.63 -18.20
C SER A 145 -27.60 11.11 -18.69
N GLU A 146 -26.62 11.23 -17.79
CA GLU A 146 -25.22 11.57 -18.12
C GLU A 146 -24.62 10.56 -19.09
N ARG A 147 -24.80 9.25 -18.84
CA ARG A 147 -24.26 8.18 -19.71
C ARG A 147 -24.82 8.21 -21.12
N PHE A 148 -26.08 8.63 -21.29
CA PHE A 148 -26.72 8.77 -22.60
C PHE A 148 -26.50 10.15 -23.25
N GLY A 149 -25.69 11.02 -22.64
CA GLY A 149 -25.44 12.38 -23.14
C GLY A 149 -26.65 13.32 -23.05
N ARG A 150 -27.66 12.96 -22.25
CA ARG A 150 -28.90 13.74 -22.04
C ARG A 150 -28.89 14.55 -20.76
N GLY A 151 -27.96 14.27 -19.84
CA GLY A 151 -27.81 14.95 -18.56
C GLY A 151 -26.63 15.91 -18.55
N SER A 152 -26.82 17.10 -17.97
CA SER A 152 -25.72 18.03 -17.71
C SER A 152 -24.87 17.49 -16.56
N ARG A 153 -23.56 17.34 -16.79
CA ARG A 153 -22.58 16.86 -15.80
C ARG A 153 -21.71 18.03 -15.33
N THR A 154 -21.56 18.17 -14.02
CA THR A 154 -20.57 19.09 -13.45
C THR A 154 -19.16 18.52 -13.63
N VAL A 155 -18.23 19.34 -14.14
CA VAL A 155 -16.85 18.92 -14.45
C VAL A 155 -15.85 19.89 -13.82
N ASP A 156 -14.86 19.33 -13.12
CA ASP A 156 -13.67 20.05 -12.64
C ASP A 156 -12.44 19.36 -13.25
N LEU A 157 -11.98 19.87 -14.39
CA LEU A 157 -10.91 19.24 -15.17
C LEU A 157 -9.59 19.15 -14.40
N GLU A 158 -9.28 20.16 -13.59
CA GLU A 158 -8.05 20.19 -12.81
C GLU A 158 -8.10 19.15 -11.69
N LEU A 159 -9.21 19.11 -10.94
CA LEU A 159 -9.36 18.15 -9.85
C LEU A 159 -9.45 16.71 -10.37
N GLU A 160 -10.13 16.49 -11.49
CA GLU A 160 -10.19 15.17 -12.15
C GLU A 160 -8.80 14.69 -12.58
N ALA A 161 -7.97 15.57 -13.15
CA ALA A 161 -6.60 15.26 -13.52
C ALA A 161 -5.76 14.89 -12.28
N GLN A 162 -5.88 15.64 -11.18
CA GLN A 162 -5.16 15.34 -9.94
C GLN A 162 -5.61 14.00 -9.32
N ILE A 163 -6.91 13.70 -9.35
CA ILE A 163 -7.46 12.42 -8.88
C ILE A 163 -6.91 11.25 -9.71
N GLU A 164 -6.81 11.40 -11.03
CA GLU A 164 -6.28 10.34 -11.88
C GLU A 164 -4.78 10.11 -11.63
N VAL A 165 -4.00 11.17 -11.43
CA VAL A 165 -2.60 11.07 -11.02
C VAL A 165 -2.46 10.32 -9.68
N LEU A 166 -3.34 10.57 -8.71
CA LEU A 166 -3.36 9.83 -7.45
C LEU A 166 -3.67 8.34 -7.68
N ARG A 167 -4.71 8.02 -8.46
CA ARG A 167 -5.09 6.62 -8.76
C ARG A 167 -3.95 5.88 -9.46
N ASP A 168 -3.29 6.51 -10.42
CA ASP A 168 -2.14 5.94 -11.11
C ASP A 168 -0.93 5.73 -10.18
N THR A 169 -0.64 6.73 -9.34
CA THR A 169 0.43 6.63 -8.34
C THR A 169 0.18 5.48 -7.35
N LYS A 170 -1.06 5.33 -6.86
CA LYS A 170 -1.44 4.22 -5.99
C LYS A 170 -1.21 2.87 -6.67
N ARG A 171 -1.69 2.69 -7.91
CA ARG A 171 -1.47 1.46 -8.70
C ARG A 171 0.02 1.12 -8.87
N LYS A 172 0.85 2.12 -9.14
CA LYS A 172 2.31 1.95 -9.24
C LYS A 172 2.93 1.51 -7.91
N TYR A 173 2.53 2.11 -6.80
CA TYR A 173 3.06 1.76 -5.48
C TYR A 173 2.56 0.39 -4.99
N GLU A 174 1.35 -0.04 -5.37
CA GLU A 174 0.89 -1.41 -5.16
C GLU A 174 1.76 -2.43 -5.91
N SER A 175 2.18 -2.11 -7.13
CA SER A 175 3.12 -2.95 -7.89
C SER A 175 4.47 -3.04 -7.20
N VAL A 176 5.02 -1.91 -6.72
CA VAL A 176 6.27 -1.90 -5.93
C VAL A 176 6.13 -2.74 -4.67
N LEU A 177 5.02 -2.59 -3.94
CA LEU A 177 4.74 -3.35 -2.73
C LEU A 177 4.66 -4.86 -3.01
N ARG A 178 4.02 -5.26 -4.12
CA ARG A 178 3.96 -6.66 -4.56
C ARG A 178 5.36 -7.21 -4.86
N LEU A 179 6.18 -6.46 -5.59
CA LEU A 179 7.54 -6.86 -5.93
C LEU A 179 8.44 -6.94 -4.69
N ALA A 180 8.33 -5.98 -3.77
CA ALA A 180 9.09 -5.97 -2.53
C ALA A 180 8.73 -7.19 -1.65
N ARG A 181 7.45 -7.56 -1.56
CA ARG A 181 7.03 -8.80 -0.86
C ARG A 181 7.59 -10.06 -1.50
N ALA A 182 7.55 -10.14 -2.83
CA ALA A 182 8.13 -11.27 -3.55
C ALA A 182 9.65 -11.36 -3.31
N LEU A 183 10.35 -10.22 -3.35
CA LEU A 183 11.77 -10.13 -3.02
C LEU A 183 12.04 -10.61 -1.59
N THR A 184 11.30 -10.12 -0.58
CA THR A 184 11.44 -10.56 0.81
C THR A 184 11.27 -12.08 0.93
N ASN A 185 10.25 -12.65 0.30
CA ASN A 185 9.97 -14.08 0.40
C ASN A 185 11.09 -14.92 -0.23
N HIS A 186 11.53 -14.57 -1.44
CA HIS A 186 12.61 -15.28 -2.11
C HIS A 186 13.92 -15.15 -1.34
N PHE A 187 14.22 -13.95 -0.84
CA PHE A 187 15.42 -13.71 -0.07
C PHE A 187 15.40 -14.43 1.27
N TYR A 188 14.23 -14.53 1.92
CA TYR A 188 14.05 -15.34 3.12
C TYR A 188 14.39 -16.81 2.86
N SER A 189 13.82 -17.40 1.81
CA SER A 189 14.15 -18.79 1.42
C SER A 189 15.64 -18.97 1.16
N MET A 190 16.28 -18.03 0.46
CA MET A 190 17.72 -18.05 0.23
C MET A 190 18.52 -18.04 1.53
N VAL A 191 18.21 -17.12 2.45
CA VAL A 191 18.89 -16.98 3.75
C VAL A 191 18.75 -18.26 4.58
N GLN A 192 17.57 -18.89 4.58
CA GLN A 192 17.36 -20.17 5.28
C GLN A 192 18.16 -21.32 4.66
N THR A 193 18.26 -21.38 3.32
CA THR A 193 19.13 -22.36 2.65
C THR A 193 20.61 -22.12 2.95
N GLN A 194 21.06 -20.86 3.01
CA GLN A 194 22.43 -20.52 3.41
C GLN A 194 22.73 -21.00 4.83
N HIS A 195 21.79 -20.83 5.77
CA HIS A 195 21.93 -21.36 7.14
C HIS A 195 22.14 -22.87 7.16
N ALA A 196 21.22 -23.62 6.54
CA ALA A 196 21.29 -25.09 6.51
C ALA A 196 22.56 -25.60 5.80
N LEU A 197 23.00 -24.92 4.74
CA LEU A 197 24.22 -25.25 4.03
C LEU A 197 25.46 -25.00 4.91
N GLY A 198 25.47 -23.89 5.65
CA GLY A 198 26.51 -23.56 6.62
C GLY A 198 26.64 -24.61 7.72
N ASP A 199 25.52 -25.08 8.27
CA ASP A 199 25.50 -26.14 9.29
C ASP A 199 26.02 -27.48 8.74
N THR A 200 25.58 -27.84 7.53
CA THR A 200 26.02 -29.08 6.87
C THR A 200 27.52 -29.07 6.59
N PHE A 201 28.06 -27.95 6.09
CA PHE A 201 29.49 -27.80 5.89
C PHE A 201 30.29 -27.82 7.20
N ALA A 202 29.77 -27.21 8.27
CA ALA A 202 30.43 -27.26 9.57
C ALA A 202 30.53 -28.70 10.12
N ASP A 203 29.47 -29.49 9.97
CA ASP A 203 29.44 -30.90 10.36
C ASP A 203 30.44 -31.75 9.54
N LEU A 204 30.45 -31.57 8.21
CA LEU A 204 31.37 -32.29 7.32
C LEU A 204 32.84 -31.92 7.58
N SER A 205 33.11 -30.66 7.91
CA SER A 205 34.45 -30.20 8.30
C SER A 205 34.98 -30.99 9.49
N GLN A 206 34.16 -31.24 10.52
CA GLN A 206 34.56 -32.00 11.71
C GLN A 206 34.74 -33.49 11.44
N LYS A 207 33.97 -34.05 10.48
CA LYS A 207 33.94 -35.50 10.19
C LYS A 207 34.91 -35.93 9.09
N SER A 208 35.45 -35.00 8.31
CA SER A 208 36.31 -35.28 7.15
C SER A 208 37.66 -34.57 7.31
N PRO A 209 38.63 -35.14 8.06
CA PRO A 209 39.91 -34.48 8.33
C PRO A 209 40.68 -34.04 7.08
N GLU A 210 40.54 -34.79 5.99
CA GLU A 210 41.19 -34.54 4.70
C GLU A 210 40.62 -33.32 3.94
N LEU A 211 39.38 -32.92 4.26
CA LEU A 211 38.65 -31.80 3.62
C LEU A 211 38.19 -30.75 4.64
N ARG A 212 38.76 -30.82 5.86
CA ARG A 212 38.29 -30.03 7.00
C ARG A 212 38.31 -28.55 6.68
N ASP A 213 39.39 -28.07 6.07
CA ASP A 213 39.63 -26.65 5.89
C ASP A 213 38.73 -26.10 4.77
N GLU A 214 38.55 -26.82 3.67
CA GLU A 214 37.64 -26.47 2.57
C GLU A 214 36.19 -26.38 3.05
N PHE A 215 35.71 -27.38 3.78
CA PHE A 215 34.37 -27.34 4.37
C PHE A 215 34.25 -26.22 5.41
N GLY A 216 35.30 -25.99 6.21
CA GLY A 216 35.34 -24.92 7.21
C GLY A 216 35.19 -23.52 6.60
N TYR A 217 35.97 -23.21 5.56
CA TYR A 217 35.90 -21.91 4.86
C TYR A 217 34.53 -21.66 4.23
N ASN A 218 33.92 -22.70 3.65
CA ASN A 218 32.58 -22.60 3.07
C ASN A 218 31.50 -22.44 4.16
N ALA A 219 31.62 -23.16 5.28
CA ALA A 219 30.70 -23.04 6.42
C ALA A 219 30.66 -21.61 6.96
N GLU A 220 31.83 -21.01 7.21
CA GLU A 220 31.92 -19.65 7.74
C GLU A 220 31.41 -18.61 6.75
N THR A 221 31.67 -18.79 5.45
CA THR A 221 31.10 -17.92 4.41
C THR A 221 29.57 -17.94 4.43
N GLN A 222 28.95 -19.12 4.51
CA GLN A 222 27.49 -19.25 4.53
C GLN A 222 26.86 -18.71 5.82
N LYS A 223 27.47 -18.95 6.99
CA LYS A 223 27.00 -18.39 8.27
C LYS A 223 27.03 -16.87 8.29
N LEU A 224 28.06 -16.25 7.71
CA LEU A 224 28.14 -14.78 7.59
C LEU A 224 27.04 -14.24 6.68
N LEU A 225 26.85 -14.83 5.50
CA LEU A 225 25.81 -14.44 4.55
C LEU A 225 24.42 -14.55 5.18
N TYR A 226 24.17 -15.62 5.93
CA TYR A 226 22.95 -15.80 6.72
C TYR A 226 22.75 -14.66 7.73
N LYS A 227 23.74 -14.39 8.59
CA LYS A 227 23.65 -13.36 9.65
C LYS A 227 23.40 -11.96 9.08
N ASN A 228 24.12 -11.59 8.02
CA ASN A 228 23.92 -10.32 7.33
C ASN A 228 22.56 -10.30 6.59
N GLY A 229 22.13 -11.45 6.07
CA GLY A 229 20.85 -11.65 5.39
C GLY A 229 19.65 -11.42 6.31
N GLU A 230 19.69 -11.91 7.55
CA GLU A 230 18.68 -11.65 8.58
C GLU A 230 18.50 -10.14 8.85
N THR A 231 19.60 -9.40 8.91
CA THR A 231 19.55 -7.94 9.09
C THR A 231 18.90 -7.25 7.90
N LEU A 232 19.27 -7.65 6.67
CA LEU A 232 18.66 -7.11 5.46
C LEU A 232 17.16 -7.47 5.37
N LEU A 233 16.77 -8.70 5.73
CA LEU A 233 15.37 -9.11 5.80
C LEU A 233 14.55 -8.20 6.72
N GLY A 234 15.08 -7.85 7.88
CA GLY A 234 14.46 -6.88 8.79
C GLY A 234 14.22 -5.53 8.11
N ALA A 235 15.23 -5.00 7.40
CA ALA A 235 15.13 -3.73 6.69
C ALA A 235 14.10 -3.76 5.54
N ILE A 236 14.08 -4.83 4.74
CA ILE A 236 13.11 -4.97 3.65
C ILE A 236 11.68 -5.11 4.21
N ASN A 237 11.48 -5.87 5.29
CA ASN A 237 10.17 -5.98 5.94
C ASN A 237 9.68 -4.64 6.50
N PHE A 238 10.58 -3.83 7.07
CA PHE A 238 10.25 -2.48 7.52
C PHE A 238 9.84 -1.57 6.34
N PHE A 239 10.56 -1.65 5.22
CA PHE A 239 10.19 -0.94 3.98
C PHE A 239 8.79 -1.36 3.50
N VAL A 240 8.54 -2.68 3.35
CA VAL A 240 7.24 -3.23 2.93
C VAL A 240 6.11 -2.72 3.82
N SER A 241 6.30 -2.73 5.14
CA SER A 241 5.30 -2.27 6.11
C SER A 241 5.01 -0.78 5.96
N SER A 242 6.05 0.04 5.78
CA SER A 242 5.93 1.49 5.60
C SER A 242 5.20 1.85 4.31
N ILE A 243 5.54 1.21 3.19
CA ILE A 243 4.85 1.41 1.90
C ILE A 243 3.40 0.91 1.97
N ASN A 244 3.15 -0.21 2.64
CA ASN A 244 1.80 -0.72 2.85
C ASN A 244 0.91 0.29 3.60
N THR A 245 1.44 0.95 4.63
CA THR A 245 0.70 2.01 5.35
C THR A 245 0.40 3.20 4.44
N LEU A 246 1.39 3.69 3.69
CA LEU A 246 1.17 4.81 2.75
C LEU A 246 0.06 4.49 1.74
N VAL A 247 0.09 3.30 1.13
CA VAL A 247 -0.84 2.89 0.08
C VAL A 247 -2.21 2.51 0.62
N ASN A 248 -2.28 1.63 1.62
CA ASN A 248 -3.52 1.01 2.07
C ASN A 248 -4.19 1.75 3.25
N LYS A 249 -3.55 2.77 3.80
CA LYS A 249 -4.13 3.65 4.83
C LYS A 249 -4.20 5.08 4.34
N THR A 250 -3.05 5.70 4.07
CA THR A 250 -3.01 7.14 3.78
C THR A 250 -3.67 7.50 2.45
N MET A 251 -3.31 6.81 1.36
CA MET A 251 -3.94 7.04 0.05
C MET A 251 -5.41 6.61 0.04
N GLU A 252 -5.76 5.52 0.73
CA GLU A 252 -7.16 5.04 0.78
C GLU A 252 -8.07 6.02 1.53
N ASP A 253 -7.60 6.68 2.59
CA ASP A 253 -8.35 7.75 3.27
C ASP A 253 -8.70 8.91 2.32
N THR A 254 -7.75 9.33 1.48
CA THR A 254 -8.00 10.38 0.47
C THR A 254 -8.95 9.90 -0.61
N LEU A 255 -8.80 8.65 -1.09
CA LEU A 255 -9.71 8.05 -2.06
C LEU A 255 -11.14 7.88 -1.52
N MET A 256 -11.29 7.65 -0.21
CA MET A 256 -12.61 7.62 0.42
C MET A 256 -13.29 8.99 0.36
N THR A 257 -12.56 10.08 0.64
CA THR A 257 -13.09 11.44 0.49
C THR A 257 -13.42 11.77 -0.96
N ILE A 258 -12.60 11.32 -1.92
CA ILE A 258 -12.90 11.46 -3.36
C ILE A 258 -14.21 10.75 -3.73
N LYS A 259 -14.47 9.54 -3.24
CA LYS A 259 -15.75 8.83 -3.46
C LYS A 259 -16.93 9.63 -2.89
N MET A 260 -16.77 10.25 -1.72
CA MET A 260 -17.81 11.11 -1.14
C MET A 260 -18.06 12.35 -1.99
N TYR A 261 -17.01 12.98 -2.50
CA TYR A 261 -17.08 14.10 -3.46
C TYR A 261 -17.80 13.70 -4.76
N GLU A 262 -17.41 12.59 -5.39
CA GLU A 262 -18.03 12.09 -6.62
C GLU A 262 -19.53 11.81 -6.44
N ASN A 263 -19.92 11.25 -5.29
CA ASN A 263 -21.33 11.05 -4.93
C ASN A 263 -22.06 12.38 -4.70
N ALA A 264 -21.43 13.34 -4.00
CA ALA A 264 -22.03 14.66 -3.77
C ALA A 264 -22.20 15.45 -5.07
N ARG A 265 -21.28 15.32 -6.03
CA ARG A 265 -21.40 15.88 -7.38
C ARG A 265 -22.62 15.31 -8.11
N LEU A 266 -22.81 13.99 -8.07
CA LEU A 266 -23.96 13.34 -8.70
C LEU A 266 -25.28 13.78 -8.05
N GLU A 267 -25.33 13.87 -6.72
CA GLU A 267 -26.50 14.42 -6.01
C GLU A 267 -26.77 15.86 -6.43
N PHE A 268 -25.75 16.73 -6.43
CA PHE A 268 -25.87 18.12 -6.85
C PHE A 268 -26.46 18.24 -8.26
N ASP A 269 -25.91 17.51 -9.23
CA ASP A 269 -26.42 17.50 -10.60
C ASP A 269 -27.87 17.00 -10.68
N ALA A 270 -28.25 15.99 -9.89
CA ALA A 270 -29.61 15.46 -9.85
C ALA A 270 -30.63 16.47 -9.30
N TYR A 271 -30.30 17.20 -8.23
CA TYR A 271 -31.20 18.23 -7.68
C TYR A 271 -31.20 19.52 -8.51
N ARG A 272 -30.12 19.82 -9.23
CA ARG A 272 -30.10 20.89 -10.24
C ARG A 272 -31.07 20.58 -11.37
N ALA A 273 -31.01 19.38 -11.95
CA ALA A 273 -31.91 18.96 -13.01
C ALA A 273 -33.39 18.95 -12.58
N ASP A 274 -33.69 18.50 -11.35
CA ASP A 274 -35.05 18.50 -10.79
C ASP A 274 -35.61 19.93 -10.62
N LEU A 275 -34.79 20.86 -10.16
CA LEU A 275 -35.16 22.28 -10.05
C LEU A 275 -35.36 22.93 -11.43
N GLU A 276 -34.50 22.63 -12.39
CA GLU A 276 -34.65 23.07 -13.79
C GLU A 276 -35.95 22.53 -14.42
N GLU A 277 -36.25 21.23 -14.20
CA GLU A 277 -37.48 20.57 -14.68
C GLU A 277 -38.75 21.21 -14.08
N LEU A 278 -38.77 21.48 -12.76
CA LEU A 278 -39.89 22.16 -12.10
C LEU A 278 -40.08 23.60 -12.58
N ASN A 279 -38.99 24.32 -12.89
CA ASN A 279 -39.05 25.69 -13.36
C ASN A 279 -39.68 25.84 -14.75
N MET A 280 -39.71 24.78 -15.55
CA MET A 280 -40.38 24.73 -16.86
C MET A 280 -41.89 24.45 -16.75
N GLY A 281 -42.38 24.11 -15.56
CA GLY A 281 -43.78 23.85 -15.29
C GLY A 281 -44.63 25.12 -15.13
N PRO A 282 -45.98 24.98 -15.05
CA PRO A 282 -46.89 26.08 -14.81
C PRO A 282 -46.65 26.74 -13.44
N ARG A 283 -46.86 28.06 -13.34
CA ARG A 283 -46.60 28.85 -12.12
C ARG A 283 -47.82 28.98 -11.21
N ASP A 284 -48.53 27.88 -10.97
CA ASP A 284 -49.62 27.82 -10.00
C ASP A 284 -49.09 27.77 -8.55
N ALA A 285 -49.95 28.03 -7.57
CA ALA A 285 -49.56 28.10 -6.16
C ALA A 285 -48.91 26.80 -5.62
N VAL A 286 -49.35 25.63 -6.09
CA VAL A 286 -48.80 24.34 -5.67
C VAL A 286 -47.41 24.12 -6.28
N THR A 287 -47.26 24.42 -7.56
CA THR A 287 -45.98 24.31 -8.26
C THR A 287 -44.97 25.31 -7.71
N MET A 288 -45.39 26.54 -7.36
CA MET A 288 -44.53 27.53 -6.72
C MET A 288 -44.00 27.05 -5.37
N ALA A 289 -44.85 26.45 -4.52
CA ALA A 289 -44.40 25.86 -3.25
C ALA A 289 -43.39 24.71 -3.46
N ARG A 290 -43.57 23.88 -4.49
CA ARG A 290 -42.63 22.81 -4.85
C ARG A 290 -41.30 23.34 -5.36
N ILE A 291 -41.32 24.42 -6.14
CA ILE A 291 -40.11 25.11 -6.63
C ILE A 291 -39.31 25.68 -5.45
N GLU A 292 -39.98 26.31 -4.47
CA GLU A 292 -39.30 26.82 -3.27
C GLU A 292 -38.62 25.69 -2.48
N ALA A 293 -39.32 24.57 -2.27
CA ALA A 293 -38.75 23.40 -1.60
C ALA A 293 -37.56 22.80 -2.39
N ALA A 294 -37.68 22.71 -3.73
CA ALA A 294 -36.61 22.22 -4.60
C ALA A 294 -35.38 23.16 -4.57
N GLN A 295 -35.59 24.48 -4.51
CA GLN A 295 -34.53 25.48 -4.39
C GLN A 295 -33.72 25.28 -3.10
N GLN A 296 -34.40 25.01 -1.98
CA GLN A 296 -33.73 24.72 -0.71
C GLN A 296 -32.90 23.42 -0.79
N GLN A 297 -33.45 22.35 -1.37
CA GLN A 297 -32.69 21.10 -1.55
C GLN A 297 -31.48 21.28 -2.48
N TYR A 298 -31.65 22.01 -3.59
CA TYR A 298 -30.55 22.36 -4.48
C TYR A 298 -29.41 23.06 -3.72
N GLN A 299 -29.73 24.05 -2.89
CA GLN A 299 -28.71 24.78 -2.12
C GLN A 299 -27.97 23.87 -1.14
N ILE A 300 -28.69 22.99 -0.41
CA ILE A 300 -28.08 22.01 0.52
C ILE A 300 -27.08 21.10 -0.21
N HIS A 301 -27.46 20.57 -1.37
CA HIS A 301 -26.59 19.67 -2.14
C HIS A 301 -25.43 20.42 -2.81
N LYS A 302 -25.63 21.67 -3.23
CA LYS A 302 -24.57 22.55 -3.72
C LYS A 302 -23.52 22.81 -2.64
N ASP A 303 -23.95 23.20 -1.43
CA ASP A 303 -23.03 23.47 -0.32
C ASP A 303 -22.26 22.22 0.11
N LYS A 304 -22.92 21.05 0.08
CA LYS A 304 -22.27 19.75 0.32
C LYS A 304 -21.20 19.45 -0.73
N TYR A 305 -21.52 19.66 -2.01
CA TYR A 305 -20.59 19.45 -3.12
C TYR A 305 -19.37 20.38 -3.03
N GLU A 306 -19.57 21.69 -2.85
CA GLU A 306 -18.45 22.65 -2.76
C GLU A 306 -17.57 22.40 -1.53
N ARG A 307 -18.16 22.01 -0.39
CA ARG A 307 -17.38 21.62 0.79
C ARG A 307 -16.49 20.42 0.50
N LEU A 308 -17.05 19.34 -0.06
CA LEU A 308 -16.28 18.14 -0.37
C LEU A 308 -15.23 18.36 -1.46
N ARG A 309 -15.51 19.25 -2.42
CA ARG A 309 -14.54 19.69 -3.43
C ARG A 309 -13.32 20.36 -2.78
N SER A 310 -13.56 21.26 -1.83
CA SER A 310 -12.49 21.88 -1.02
C SER A 310 -11.72 20.84 -0.20
N ASP A 311 -12.43 19.92 0.48
CA ASP A 311 -11.82 18.87 1.29
C ASP A 311 -10.90 17.97 0.46
N VAL A 312 -11.33 17.54 -0.73
CA VAL A 312 -10.49 16.74 -1.64
C VAL A 312 -9.25 17.53 -2.07
N THR A 313 -9.42 18.79 -2.45
CA THR A 313 -8.30 19.66 -2.87
C THR A 313 -7.25 19.78 -1.78
N ILE A 314 -7.69 19.98 -0.54
CA ILE A 314 -6.81 20.09 0.62
C ILE A 314 -6.14 18.74 0.92
N LYS A 315 -6.90 17.63 0.96
CA LYS A 315 -6.36 16.30 1.21
C LYS A 315 -5.32 15.88 0.18
N LEU A 316 -5.53 16.18 -1.11
CA LEU A 316 -4.55 15.89 -2.16
C LEU A 316 -3.21 16.60 -1.92
N LYS A 317 -3.23 17.88 -1.51
CA LYS A 317 -2.01 18.62 -1.18
C LYS A 317 -1.27 18.01 0.02
N PHE A 318 -1.98 17.72 1.11
CA PHE A 318 -1.37 17.08 2.29
C PHE A 318 -0.83 15.68 1.99
N LEU A 319 -1.56 14.91 1.17
CA LEU A 319 -1.13 13.59 0.75
C LEU A 319 0.15 13.65 -0.09
N GLU A 320 0.26 14.61 -1.01
CA GLU A 320 1.45 14.77 -1.84
C GLU A 320 2.70 15.06 -0.99
N GLU A 321 2.59 15.99 -0.04
CA GLU A 321 3.68 16.27 0.89
C GLU A 321 4.07 15.05 1.73
N ASN A 322 3.08 14.35 2.30
CA ASN A 322 3.31 13.16 3.12
C ASN A 322 3.96 12.05 2.29
N LYS A 323 3.46 11.81 1.07
CA LYS A 323 3.98 10.83 0.12
C LYS A 323 5.45 11.09 -0.18
N VAL A 324 5.82 12.32 -0.54
CA VAL A 324 7.22 12.68 -0.84
C VAL A 324 8.11 12.43 0.38
N LYS A 325 7.69 12.88 1.58
CA LYS A 325 8.45 12.69 2.83
C LYS A 325 8.67 11.21 3.15
N VAL A 326 7.61 10.40 3.10
CA VAL A 326 7.69 8.96 3.39
C VAL A 326 8.55 8.26 2.34
N MET A 327 8.29 8.47 1.05
CA MET A 327 9.01 7.79 -0.02
C MET A 327 10.48 8.15 -0.04
N HIS A 328 10.85 9.41 0.16
CA HIS A 328 12.24 9.82 0.25
C HIS A 328 12.99 9.04 1.35
N LYS A 329 12.43 8.99 2.55
CA LYS A 329 13.02 8.25 3.68
C LYS A 329 13.10 6.75 3.39
N GLN A 330 12.02 6.15 2.91
CA GLN A 330 11.92 4.70 2.72
C GLN A 330 12.82 4.21 1.58
N LEU A 331 12.88 4.95 0.46
CA LEU A 331 13.77 4.60 -0.66
C LEU A 331 15.25 4.68 -0.25
N LEU A 332 15.62 5.70 0.52
CA LEU A 332 16.99 5.86 1.01
C LEU A 332 17.37 4.73 1.98
N LEU A 333 16.52 4.41 2.95
CA LEU A 333 16.76 3.32 3.90
C LEU A 333 16.87 1.96 3.19
N PHE A 334 15.99 1.71 2.20
CA PHE A 334 16.04 0.49 1.41
C PHE A 334 17.37 0.38 0.63
N HIS A 335 17.77 1.44 -0.07
CA HIS A 335 19.03 1.47 -0.80
C HIS A 335 20.25 1.27 0.11
N ASN A 336 20.28 1.96 1.27
CA ASN A 336 21.38 1.86 2.22
C ASN A 336 21.48 0.44 2.79
N ALA A 337 20.35 -0.20 3.12
CA ALA A 337 20.34 -1.57 3.63
C ALA A 337 20.89 -2.56 2.59
N ILE A 338 20.45 -2.45 1.34
CA ILE A 338 20.93 -3.29 0.23
C ILE A 338 22.43 -3.09 0.02
N SER A 339 22.89 -1.84 -0.04
CA SER A 339 24.31 -1.52 -0.24
C SER A 339 25.17 -2.01 0.91
N ALA A 340 24.71 -1.85 2.16
CA ALA A 340 25.40 -2.33 3.34
C ALA A 340 25.50 -3.86 3.38
N TYR A 341 24.46 -4.59 2.96
CA TYR A 341 24.51 -6.04 2.86
C TYR A 341 25.62 -6.50 1.89
N PHE A 342 25.67 -5.95 0.68
CA PHE A 342 26.69 -6.35 -0.30
C PHE A 342 28.10 -5.90 0.09
N ALA A 343 28.26 -4.67 0.59
CA ALA A 343 29.55 -4.17 1.05
C ALA A 343 30.08 -4.96 2.27
N GLY A 344 29.21 -5.30 3.22
CA GLY A 344 29.56 -6.10 4.40
C GLY A 344 29.98 -7.53 4.05
N ASN A 345 29.49 -8.07 2.94
CA ASN A 345 29.85 -9.40 2.44
C ASN A 345 31.10 -9.40 1.54
N GLN A 346 31.47 -8.26 0.95
CA GLN A 346 32.59 -8.15 -0.01
C GLN A 346 33.94 -8.53 0.62
N GLN A 347 34.22 -8.05 1.84
CA GLN A 347 35.52 -8.27 2.48
C GLN A 347 35.81 -9.76 2.72
N GLN A 348 34.79 -10.52 3.12
CA GLN A 348 34.95 -11.97 3.33
C GLN A 348 35.10 -12.70 2.00
N LEU A 349 34.35 -12.30 0.97
CA LEU A 349 34.48 -12.88 -0.36
C LEU A 349 35.91 -12.70 -0.92
N GLU A 350 36.50 -11.53 -0.73
CA GLU A 350 37.89 -11.27 -1.13
C GLU A 350 38.90 -12.13 -0.34
N GLN A 351 38.64 -12.41 0.94
CA GLN A 351 39.48 -13.31 1.75
C GLN A 351 39.36 -14.76 1.29
N THR A 352 38.14 -15.25 1.06
CA THR A 352 37.90 -16.61 0.55
C THR A 352 38.53 -16.81 -0.83
N LEU A 353 38.43 -15.81 -1.72
CA LEU A 353 39.08 -15.87 -3.05
C LEU A 353 40.61 -15.91 -2.97
N LYS A 354 41.22 -15.19 -2.03
CA LYS A 354 42.67 -15.26 -1.80
C LYS A 354 43.11 -16.65 -1.34
N GLN A 355 42.29 -17.34 -0.54
CA GLN A 355 42.57 -18.71 -0.08
C GLN A 355 42.53 -19.72 -1.24
N PHE A 356 41.59 -19.59 -2.19
CA PHE A 356 41.57 -20.43 -3.39
C PHE A 356 42.78 -20.24 -4.30
N ASN A 357 43.37 -19.04 -4.33
CA ASN A 357 44.54 -18.74 -5.16
C ASN A 357 45.88 -19.19 -4.53
N ILE A 358 45.89 -19.63 -3.26
CA ILE A 358 47.05 -20.21 -2.60
C ILE A 358 46.87 -21.73 -2.63
N LYS A 359 47.34 -22.36 -3.72
CA LYS A 359 47.34 -23.81 -4.00
C LYS A 359 46.89 -24.70 -2.83
N LEU A 360 45.70 -25.29 -2.96
CA LEU A 360 45.37 -26.53 -2.26
C LEU A 360 46.50 -27.55 -2.58
N LYS A 361 47.32 -27.91 -1.59
CA LYS A 361 48.22 -29.06 -1.75
C LYS A 361 47.33 -30.27 -2.06
N PRO A 362 47.63 -31.07 -3.10
CA PRO A 362 46.81 -32.21 -3.44
C PRO A 362 46.72 -33.15 -2.22
N PRO A 363 45.52 -33.64 -1.87
CA PRO A 363 45.36 -34.61 -0.79
C PRO A 363 46.24 -35.82 -1.09
N GLY A 364 47.17 -36.14 -0.18
CA GLY A 364 48.08 -37.28 -0.34
C GLY A 364 49.54 -36.97 -0.72
N ALA A 365 49.96 -35.70 -0.80
CA ALA A 365 51.36 -35.36 -1.11
C ALA A 365 52.39 -35.90 -0.10
N ASP A 366 51.97 -36.26 1.12
CA ASP A 366 52.85 -36.76 2.19
C ASP A 366 52.76 -38.28 2.41
N LYS A 367 51.99 -39.03 1.60
CA LYS A 367 51.93 -40.50 1.66
C LYS A 367 52.34 -41.08 0.31
N PRO A 368 53.40 -41.92 0.23
CA PRO A 368 53.76 -42.57 -1.02
C PRO A 368 52.58 -43.39 -1.51
N SER A 369 52.38 -43.36 -2.83
CA SER A 369 51.35 -44.16 -3.48
C SER A 369 51.72 -45.63 -3.27
N TRP A 370 50.77 -46.49 -2.90
CA TRP A 370 51.00 -47.94 -2.78
C TRP A 370 51.57 -48.57 -4.06
N LEU A 371 51.39 -47.91 -5.21
CA LEU A 371 51.99 -48.28 -6.51
C LEU A 371 53.51 -48.01 -6.61
N GLU A 372 54.10 -47.28 -5.68
CA GLU A 372 55.55 -47.00 -5.62
C GLU A 372 56.31 -48.01 -4.74
N GLU A 373 55.61 -48.94 -4.07
CA GLU A 373 56.17 -49.98 -3.17
C GLU A 373 56.23 -51.40 -3.79
N GLN A 374 56.08 -51.55 -5.12
CA GLN A 374 56.13 -52.85 -5.83
C GLN A 374 57.33 -52.99 -6.75
#